data_AF-A0A871R8K2-F1
#
_entry.id   AF-A0A871R8K2-F1
#
_cell.length_a   1.000
_cell.length_b   1.000
_cell.length_c   1.000
_cell.angle_alpha   90.00
_cell.angle_beta   90.00
_cell.angle_gamma   90.00
#
_symmetry.space_group_name_H-M   'P 1'
#
loop_
_entity.id
_entity.type
_entity.pdbx_description
1 polymer ?
#
loop_
_entity_poly.entity_id
_entity_poly.type
_entity_poly.pdbx_seq_one_letter_code
_entity_poly.pdbx_strand_id
1 'polypeptide(L)'
;MFQSYNFLLQSKSAAKPIIADQARFFSITASTNARQYKSVVSRLVKKRKEYKEGDEKPWYLRIPEEKPKYPFIHMERLYFSKDPTEDFMVDKREDLDIRSWLPNVVTKRLWSEALNKTIKIRLTSRVLRTITKEGGLDNYLTKEKSARIKELGIFGWKLRYDVLKAREKANKPLNYDLKKNPNGEDVKVFYSGTYKGEPIQLTVGRRKLASLLFPVVRNHTTEHLSFAKFGVEHAKASFGDILKECEGYDMDLSNVSFKPEVSQ
;
A
#
# COMPACT_ATOMS: atom_id res chain seq x y z
N MET A 1 -5.75 13.21 -8.45
CA MET A 1 -4.35 13.39 -7.99
C MET A 1 -3.79 12.10 -7.41
N PHE A 2 -3.35 11.18 -8.27
CA PHE A 2 -2.32 10.19 -7.94
C PHE A 2 -1.43 10.15 -9.17
N GLN A 3 -0.27 10.80 -9.09
CA GLN A 3 0.69 10.84 -10.17
C GLN A 3 1.21 9.41 -10.40
N SER A 4 0.98 8.91 -11.62
CA SER A 4 1.68 7.75 -12.15
C SER A 4 3.19 8.06 -12.14
N TYR A 5 3.96 7.32 -11.35
CA TYR A 5 5.42 7.34 -11.41
C TYR A 5 5.88 6.68 -12.72
N ASN A 6 5.79 7.44 -13.81
CA ASN A 6 6.51 7.18 -15.06
C ASN A 6 7.93 7.73 -14.90
N PHE A 7 8.88 6.86 -14.58
CA PHE A 7 10.29 7.23 -14.59
C PHE A 7 10.80 7.16 -16.04
N LEU A 8 10.64 8.28 -16.75
CA LEU A 8 11.28 8.53 -18.04
C LEU A 8 12.80 8.60 -17.84
N LEU A 9 13.52 7.65 -18.42
CA LEU A 9 14.97 7.74 -18.68
C LEU A 9 15.21 8.85 -19.71
N GLN A 10 15.48 10.07 -19.25
CA GLN A 10 16.09 11.11 -20.08
C GLN A 10 17.54 10.68 -20.38
N SER A 11 17.79 10.31 -21.64
CA SER A 11 19.13 10.15 -22.19
C SER A 11 19.83 11.50 -22.23
N LYS A 12 20.74 11.75 -21.27
CA LYS A 12 21.66 12.88 -21.32
C LYS A 12 22.74 12.61 -22.38
N SER A 13 22.73 13.48 -23.40
CA SER A 13 23.85 14.01 -24.19
C SER A 13 25.19 13.26 -24.16
N ALA A 14 25.66 12.87 -25.36
CA ALA A 14 26.99 12.33 -25.60
C ALA A 14 28.05 13.45 -25.58
N ALA A 15 28.91 13.46 -24.56
CA ALA A 15 30.19 14.15 -24.58
C ALA A 15 31.32 13.13 -24.77
N LYS A 16 32.23 13.41 -25.71
CA LYS A 16 33.39 12.56 -26.06
C LYS A 16 34.43 12.59 -24.93
N PRO A 17 35.07 11.45 -24.56
CA PRO A 17 36.12 11.47 -23.56
C PRO A 17 37.47 11.91 -24.15
N ILE A 18 38.13 12.85 -23.46
CA ILE A 18 39.53 13.22 -23.64
C ILE A 18 40.39 12.20 -22.88
N ILE A 19 41.55 11.87 -23.45
CA ILE A 19 42.46 10.78 -23.08
C ILE A 19 43.28 11.09 -21.82
N ALA A 20 43.54 9.99 -21.08
CA ALA A 20 44.60 9.73 -20.09
C ALA A 20 44.39 10.21 -18.65
N ASP A 21 44.06 9.23 -17.80
CA ASP A 21 44.81 9.02 -16.57
C ASP A 21 44.89 7.50 -16.30
N GLN A 22 46.08 7.02 -15.92
CA GLN A 22 46.33 5.63 -15.57
C GLN A 22 45.60 5.28 -14.25
N ALA A 23 44.29 5.04 -14.34
CA ALA A 23 43.54 4.44 -13.25
C ALA A 23 43.91 2.96 -13.17
N ARG A 24 44.47 2.55 -12.02
CA ARG A 24 44.60 1.13 -11.69
C ARG A 24 43.19 0.52 -11.65
N PHE A 25 42.82 -0.20 -12.70
CA PHE A 25 41.61 -0.99 -12.72
C PHE A 25 41.76 -2.12 -11.69
N PHE A 26 41.22 -1.93 -10.48
CA PHE A 26 40.84 -3.07 -9.66
C PHE A 26 39.87 -3.89 -10.51
N SER A 27 40.24 -5.14 -10.77
CA SER A 27 39.42 -6.10 -11.50
C SER A 27 38.00 -6.11 -10.94
N ILE A 28 37.06 -5.49 -11.67
CA ILE A 28 35.61 -5.61 -11.44
C ILE A 28 35.16 -6.96 -12.01
N THR A 29 35.91 -8.03 -11.76
CA THR A 29 35.39 -9.38 -11.95
C THR A 29 34.36 -9.57 -10.86
N ALA A 30 33.11 -9.17 -11.15
CA ALA A 30 31.96 -9.46 -10.32
C ALA A 30 32.01 -10.94 -9.98
N SER A 31 32.18 -11.26 -8.69
CA SER A 31 32.30 -12.65 -8.24
C SER A 31 31.14 -13.45 -8.82
N THR A 32 31.42 -14.43 -9.67
CA THR A 32 30.45 -15.38 -10.24
C THR A 32 29.72 -16.19 -9.16
N ASN A 33 30.20 -16.14 -7.92
CA ASN A 33 29.63 -16.76 -6.72
C ASN A 33 28.46 -16.00 -6.07
N ALA A 34 27.97 -14.92 -6.69
CA ALA A 34 26.79 -14.23 -6.18
C ALA A 34 25.54 -15.11 -6.31
N ARG A 35 24.77 -15.23 -5.23
CA ARG A 35 23.52 -16.00 -5.21
C ARG A 35 22.56 -15.48 -6.29
N GLN A 36 22.17 -16.38 -7.19
CA GLN A 36 21.20 -16.09 -8.24
C GLN A 36 19.78 -16.43 -7.78
N TYR A 37 18.81 -15.74 -8.37
CA TYR A 37 17.38 -15.94 -8.14
C TYR A 37 16.69 -16.39 -9.43
N LYS A 38 17.31 -17.34 -10.15
CA LYS A 38 16.86 -17.78 -11.48
C LYS A 38 15.41 -18.24 -11.45
N SER A 39 15.05 -19.16 -10.55
CA SER A 39 13.66 -19.66 -10.39
C SER A 39 12.64 -18.56 -10.08
N VAL A 40 13.07 -17.44 -9.52
CA VAL A 40 12.19 -16.31 -9.21
C VAL A 40 12.03 -15.38 -10.40
N VAL A 41 13.15 -15.08 -11.07
CA VAL A 41 13.27 -14.01 -12.09
C VAL A 41 12.88 -14.49 -13.48
N SER A 42 13.13 -15.74 -13.84
CA SER A 42 12.82 -16.28 -15.18
C SER A 42 11.32 -16.44 -15.45
N ARG A 43 10.46 -16.12 -14.48
CA ARG A 43 9.01 -16.30 -14.56
C ARG A 43 8.36 -15.15 -15.30
N LEU A 44 7.61 -15.48 -16.34
CA LEU A 44 6.82 -14.52 -17.12
C LEU A 44 5.36 -14.64 -16.75
N VAL A 45 4.69 -13.49 -16.60
CA VAL A 45 3.28 -13.41 -16.23
C VAL A 45 2.57 -12.61 -17.29
N LYS A 46 1.38 -13.08 -17.69
CA LYS A 46 0.53 -12.31 -18.60
C LYS A 46 0.22 -10.95 -17.97
N LYS A 47 0.61 -9.88 -18.67
CA LYS A 47 0.29 -8.51 -18.25
C LYS A 47 -1.23 -8.33 -18.21
N ARG A 48 -1.75 -7.73 -17.13
CA ARG A 48 -3.19 -7.45 -17.01
C ARG A 48 -3.56 -6.28 -17.93
N LYS A 49 -4.72 -6.37 -18.57
CA LYS A 49 -5.29 -5.23 -19.31
C LYS A 49 -5.80 -4.21 -18.29
N GLU A 50 -5.40 -2.95 -18.46
CA GLU A 50 -5.93 -1.83 -17.69
C GLU A 50 -7.25 -1.38 -18.31
N TYR A 51 -8.30 -1.27 -17.50
CA TYR A 51 -9.64 -0.82 -17.92
C TYR A 51 -9.87 0.59 -17.39
N LYS A 52 -10.42 1.47 -18.22
CA LYS A 52 -10.78 2.84 -17.85
C LYS A 52 -12.28 2.92 -17.50
N GLU A 53 -12.66 3.95 -16.74
CA GLU A 53 -14.07 4.25 -16.48
C GLU A 53 -14.76 4.54 -17.83
N GLY A 54 -15.81 3.78 -18.17
CA GLY A 54 -16.55 3.90 -19.44
C GLY A 54 -16.25 2.81 -20.48
N ASP A 55 -15.19 2.01 -20.31
CA ASP A 55 -14.93 0.88 -21.21
C ASP A 55 -16.03 -0.20 -21.08
N GLU A 56 -16.44 -0.79 -22.20
CA GLU A 56 -17.38 -1.91 -22.18
C GLU A 56 -16.78 -3.12 -21.46
N LYS A 57 -17.60 -3.76 -20.61
CA LYS A 57 -17.19 -4.96 -19.90
C LYS A 57 -17.12 -6.14 -20.87
N PRO A 58 -15.95 -6.77 -21.07
CA PRO A 58 -15.85 -7.94 -21.94
C PRO A 58 -16.59 -9.15 -21.33
N TRP A 59 -17.24 -9.95 -22.19
CA TRP A 59 -18.11 -11.05 -21.79
C TRP A 59 -17.43 -12.09 -20.90
N TYR A 60 -16.14 -12.37 -21.12
CA TYR A 60 -15.36 -13.36 -20.37
C TYR A 60 -14.80 -12.84 -19.04
N LEU A 61 -14.91 -11.55 -18.77
CA LEU A 61 -14.33 -10.95 -17.57
C LEU A 61 -15.23 -11.20 -16.36
N ARG A 62 -14.87 -12.21 -15.56
CA ARG A 62 -15.44 -12.43 -14.24
C ARG A 62 -14.89 -11.42 -13.25
N ILE A 63 -15.75 -10.57 -12.71
CA ILE A 63 -15.42 -9.62 -11.65
C ILE A 63 -15.64 -10.35 -10.31
N PRO A 64 -14.61 -10.45 -9.44
CA PRO A 64 -14.79 -10.99 -8.09
C PRO A 64 -15.79 -10.16 -7.29
N GLU A 65 -16.62 -10.82 -6.49
CA GLU A 65 -17.58 -10.15 -5.59
C GLU A 65 -16.86 -9.25 -4.59
N GLU A 66 -15.76 -9.75 -4.02
CA GLU A 66 -14.93 -9.00 -3.08
C GLU A 66 -13.68 -8.43 -3.76
N LYS A 67 -13.35 -7.18 -3.42
CA LYS A 67 -12.09 -6.58 -3.84
C LYS A 67 -10.93 -7.33 -3.16
N PRO A 68 -9.88 -7.70 -3.90
CA PRO A 68 -8.72 -8.36 -3.30
C PRO A 68 -8.04 -7.42 -2.30
N LYS A 69 -7.82 -7.92 -1.07
CA LYS A 69 -7.16 -7.15 0.01
C LYS A 69 -5.75 -6.69 -0.38
N TYR A 70 -5.02 -7.52 -1.12
CA TYR A 70 -3.64 -7.27 -1.50
C TYR A 70 -3.55 -6.91 -2.99
N PRO A 71 -2.61 -6.04 -3.40
CA PRO A 71 -2.33 -5.84 -4.81
C PRO A 71 -1.98 -7.19 -5.45
N PHE A 72 -2.37 -7.37 -6.71
CA PHE A 72 -2.06 -8.62 -7.40
C PHE A 72 -0.56 -8.72 -7.63
N ILE A 73 0.03 -9.78 -7.07
CA ILE A 73 1.43 -10.13 -7.28
C ILE A 73 1.48 -11.61 -7.62
N HIS A 74 2.26 -11.94 -8.64
CA HIS A 74 2.58 -13.31 -8.97
C HIS A 74 3.91 -13.71 -8.32
N MET A 75 3.81 -14.52 -7.28
CA MET A 75 4.92 -15.24 -6.67
C MET A 75 4.45 -16.69 -6.52
N GLU A 76 5.31 -17.68 -6.72
CA GLU A 76 4.90 -19.09 -6.47
C GLU A 76 5.23 -19.55 -5.06
N ARG A 77 6.29 -18.98 -4.45
CA ARG A 77 6.69 -19.37 -3.10
C ARG A 77 5.66 -18.92 -2.10
N LEU A 78 5.06 -19.90 -1.41
CA LEU A 78 4.13 -19.64 -0.32
C LEU A 78 4.83 -19.07 0.91
N TYR A 79 6.08 -19.45 1.19
CA TYR A 79 6.78 -19.13 2.45
C TYR A 79 8.19 -18.57 2.23
N PHE A 80 8.83 -18.12 3.32
CA PHE A 80 10.22 -17.64 3.35
C PHE A 80 11.24 -18.79 3.28
N SER A 81 11.10 -19.65 2.29
CA SER A 81 11.95 -20.82 2.08
C SER A 81 12.66 -20.75 0.75
N LYS A 82 13.79 -21.46 0.65
CA LYS A 82 14.37 -21.81 -0.64
C LYS A 82 13.53 -22.91 -1.29
N ASP A 83 13.59 -23.00 -2.61
CA ASP A 83 13.07 -24.18 -3.30
C ASP A 83 13.96 -25.37 -2.92
N PRO A 84 13.41 -26.59 -2.84
CA PRO A 84 14.22 -27.80 -2.83
C PRO A 84 15.20 -27.80 -3.99
N THR A 85 16.40 -28.32 -3.78
CA THR A 85 17.35 -28.59 -4.85
C THR A 85 17.35 -30.09 -5.13
N GLU A 86 17.22 -30.46 -6.39
CA GLU A 86 17.33 -31.85 -6.84
C GLU A 86 18.72 -32.05 -7.40
N ASP A 87 19.40 -33.08 -6.91
CA ASP A 87 20.73 -33.47 -7.35
C ASP A 87 20.75 -34.98 -7.58
N PHE A 88 21.79 -35.48 -8.22
CA PHE A 88 22.05 -36.91 -8.27
C PHE A 88 22.90 -37.35 -7.06
N MET A 89 22.56 -38.49 -6.49
CA MET A 89 23.44 -39.29 -5.67
C MET A 89 24.24 -40.18 -6.61
N VAL A 90 25.56 -40.18 -6.44
CA VAL A 90 26.47 -41.01 -7.25
C VAL A 90 26.93 -42.15 -6.37
N ASP A 91 26.59 -43.37 -6.76
CA ASP A 91 27.03 -44.56 -6.07
C ASP A 91 28.48 -44.92 -6.44
N LYS A 92 29.06 -45.85 -5.70
CA LYS A 92 30.45 -46.30 -5.93
C LYS A 92 30.67 -46.89 -7.33
N ARG A 93 29.61 -47.37 -7.97
CA ARG A 93 29.60 -47.91 -9.33
C ARG A 93 29.32 -46.86 -10.41
N GLU A 94 29.21 -45.58 -10.02
CA GLU A 94 28.83 -44.45 -10.87
C GLU A 94 27.37 -44.49 -11.37
N ASP A 95 26.54 -45.33 -10.75
CA ASP A 95 25.09 -45.30 -10.93
C ASP A 95 24.52 -44.01 -10.31
N LEU A 96 23.53 -43.41 -10.99
CA LEU A 96 22.96 -42.11 -10.65
C LEU A 96 21.52 -42.25 -10.15
N ASP A 97 21.32 -41.98 -8.86
CA ASP A 97 19.99 -41.93 -8.24
C ASP A 97 19.56 -40.48 -7.99
N ILE A 98 18.31 -40.14 -8.26
CA ILE A 98 17.80 -38.79 -8.00
C ILE A 98 17.55 -38.61 -6.49
N ARG A 99 18.12 -37.56 -5.91
CA ARG A 99 17.84 -37.15 -4.53
C ARG A 99 17.35 -35.71 -4.48
N SER A 100 16.60 -35.38 -3.44
CA SER A 100 16.17 -34.01 -3.15
C SER A 100 16.75 -33.51 -1.83
N TRP A 101 17.21 -32.27 -1.84
CA TRP A 101 17.73 -31.56 -0.68
C TRP A 101 16.70 -30.54 -0.20
N LEU A 102 16.09 -30.83 0.93
CA LEU A 102 15.13 -29.93 1.56
C LEU A 102 15.87 -28.86 2.38
N PRO A 103 15.44 -27.59 2.32
CA PRO A 103 15.96 -26.59 3.21
C PRO A 103 15.48 -26.85 4.65
N ASN A 104 16.31 -26.50 5.64
CA ASN A 104 15.92 -26.60 7.05
C ASN A 104 14.85 -25.55 7.38
N VAL A 105 13.58 -25.96 7.30
CA VAL A 105 12.39 -25.14 7.59
C VAL A 105 11.95 -25.34 9.03
N VAL A 106 11.85 -24.24 9.76
CA VAL A 106 11.38 -24.19 11.16
C VAL A 106 10.14 -23.32 11.28
N THR A 107 9.26 -23.64 12.22
CA THR A 107 8.12 -22.80 12.57
C THR A 107 8.47 -21.97 13.80
N LYS A 108 8.39 -20.64 13.71
CA LYS A 108 8.68 -19.73 14.82
C LYS A 108 7.60 -18.66 14.95
N ARG A 109 7.41 -18.16 16.18
CA ARG A 109 6.57 -16.99 16.47
C ARG A 109 7.49 -15.79 16.59
N LEU A 110 7.27 -14.77 15.76
CA LEU A 110 8.08 -13.56 15.72
C LEU A 110 7.19 -12.35 16.04
N TRP A 111 7.70 -11.42 16.84
CA TRP A 111 7.02 -10.15 17.13
C TRP A 111 7.13 -9.21 15.92
N SER A 112 6.04 -8.52 15.61
CA SER A 112 5.99 -7.41 14.66
C SER A 112 5.56 -6.15 15.41
N GLU A 113 6.42 -5.14 15.40
CA GLU A 113 6.22 -3.87 16.09
C GLU A 113 5.16 -3.04 15.36
N ALA A 114 5.22 -2.97 14.04
CA ALA A 114 4.26 -2.22 13.24
C ALA A 114 2.83 -2.77 13.38
N LEU A 115 2.69 -4.08 13.58
CA LEU A 115 1.39 -4.74 13.72
C LEU A 115 0.98 -5.00 15.18
N ASN A 116 1.84 -4.69 16.15
CA ASN A 116 1.64 -4.96 17.59
C ASN A 116 1.15 -6.39 17.89
N LYS A 117 1.70 -7.40 17.19
CA LYS A 117 1.30 -8.80 17.40
C LYS A 117 2.41 -9.79 17.10
N THR A 118 2.29 -10.99 17.69
CA THR A 118 3.13 -12.15 17.32
C THR A 118 2.56 -12.85 16.09
N ILE A 119 3.43 -13.19 15.13
CA ILE A 119 3.07 -13.87 13.89
C ILE A 119 3.77 -15.23 13.86
N LYS A 120 2.99 -16.31 13.69
CA LYS A 120 3.51 -17.67 13.51
C LYS A 120 3.87 -17.87 12.04
N ILE A 121 5.14 -18.16 11.75
CA ILE A 121 5.68 -18.22 10.39
C ILE A 121 6.51 -19.48 10.21
N ARG A 122 6.38 -20.13 9.04
CA ARG A 122 7.30 -21.17 8.55
C ARG A 122 8.41 -20.50 7.74
N LEU A 123 9.65 -20.67 8.15
CA LEU A 123 10.81 -19.99 7.58
C LEU A 123 12.05 -20.86 7.67
N THR A 124 13.04 -20.59 6.82
CA THR A 124 14.31 -21.32 6.88
C THR A 124 15.20 -20.82 8.01
N SER A 125 16.02 -21.69 8.60
CA SER A 125 16.97 -21.30 9.65
C SER A 125 17.89 -20.14 9.24
N ARG A 126 18.27 -20.06 7.95
CA ARG A 126 19.01 -18.94 7.38
C ARG A 126 18.22 -17.62 7.43
N VAL A 127 16.93 -17.66 7.11
CA VAL A 127 16.05 -16.48 7.18
C VAL A 127 15.89 -16.04 8.64
N LEU A 128 15.74 -16.98 9.57
CA LEU A 128 15.71 -16.67 11.00
C LEU A 128 16.95 -15.88 11.42
N ARG A 129 18.14 -16.35 11.01
CA ARG A 129 19.41 -15.67 11.30
C ARG A 129 19.51 -14.28 10.65
N THR A 130 18.91 -14.07 9.49
CA THR A 130 18.88 -12.73 8.89
C THR A 130 17.90 -11.80 9.59
N ILE A 131 16.78 -12.30 10.08
CA ILE A 131 15.81 -11.53 10.87
C ILE A 131 16.46 -11.05 12.17
N THR A 132 17.18 -11.94 12.87
CA THR A 132 17.90 -11.55 14.09
C THR A 132 19.02 -10.55 13.79
N LYS A 133 19.76 -10.73 12.68
CA LYS A 133 20.80 -9.78 12.24
C LYS A 133 20.26 -8.39 11.91
N GLU A 134 19.05 -8.33 11.34
CA GLU A 134 18.40 -7.06 10.95
C GLU A 134 17.59 -6.43 12.09
N GLY A 135 17.59 -7.06 13.27
CA GLY A 135 16.96 -6.52 14.47
C GLY A 135 15.44 -6.59 14.48
N GLY A 136 14.83 -7.53 13.75
CA GLY A 136 13.37 -7.72 13.80
C GLY A 136 12.75 -8.19 12.49
N LEU A 137 11.51 -8.69 12.59
CA LEU A 137 10.76 -9.17 11.42
C LEU A 137 10.43 -8.02 10.46
N ASP A 138 10.00 -6.87 10.97
CA ASP A 138 9.53 -5.76 10.14
C ASP A 138 10.67 -5.16 9.32
N ASN A 139 11.86 -5.01 9.92
CA ASN A 139 13.07 -4.56 9.24
C ASN A 139 13.46 -5.52 8.10
N TYR A 140 13.27 -6.82 8.32
CA TYR A 140 13.47 -7.82 7.27
C TYR A 140 12.49 -7.68 6.12
N LEU A 141 11.21 -7.41 6.39
CA LEU A 141 10.19 -7.27 5.36
C LEU A 141 10.33 -5.99 4.56
N THR A 142 10.61 -4.86 5.22
CA THR A 142 10.61 -3.53 4.58
C THR A 142 11.91 -3.16 3.88
N LYS A 143 12.93 -4.03 3.90
CA LYS A 143 14.19 -3.77 3.21
C LYS A 143 13.97 -3.59 1.70
N GLU A 144 14.51 -2.50 1.15
CA GLU A 144 14.25 -2.08 -0.23
C GLU A 144 15.02 -2.87 -1.29
N LYS A 145 16.11 -3.56 -0.91
CA LYS A 145 16.96 -4.29 -1.85
C LYS A 145 16.15 -5.28 -2.69
N SER A 146 16.34 -5.25 -4.02
CA SER A 146 15.65 -6.12 -4.97
C SER A 146 15.81 -7.61 -4.67
N ALA A 147 16.98 -8.02 -4.16
CA ALA A 147 17.22 -9.38 -3.70
C ALA A 147 16.28 -9.81 -2.57
N ARG A 148 15.93 -8.90 -1.63
CA ARG A 148 14.98 -9.21 -0.56
C ARG A 148 13.60 -9.45 -1.12
N ILE A 149 13.13 -8.59 -2.02
CA ILE A 149 11.81 -8.72 -2.64
C ILE A 149 11.64 -10.09 -3.32
N LYS A 150 12.71 -10.60 -3.95
CA LYS A 150 12.75 -11.93 -4.59
C LYS A 150 12.67 -13.09 -3.58
N GLU A 151 13.08 -12.89 -2.33
CA GLU A 151 13.11 -13.93 -1.29
C GLU A 151 11.83 -14.05 -0.46
N LEU A 152 10.99 -13.01 -0.42
CA LEU A 152 9.83 -12.93 0.47
C LEU A 152 8.73 -13.96 0.18
N GLY A 153 8.55 -14.34 -1.08
CA GLY A 153 7.41 -15.14 -1.52
C GLY A 153 6.07 -14.40 -1.38
N ILE A 154 4.95 -15.08 -1.64
CA ILE A 154 3.58 -14.54 -1.56
C ILE A 154 3.28 -14.09 -0.13
N PHE A 155 3.48 -14.97 0.86
CA PHE A 155 3.14 -14.68 2.24
C PHE A 155 4.01 -13.56 2.80
N GLY A 156 5.32 -13.59 2.52
CA GLY A 156 6.22 -12.52 2.95
C GLY A 156 5.91 -11.18 2.28
N TRP A 157 5.45 -11.19 1.03
CA TRP A 157 4.91 -9.99 0.41
C TRP A 157 3.69 -9.53 1.20
N LYS A 158 2.63 -10.35 1.35
CA LYS A 158 1.41 -9.97 2.09
C LYS A 158 1.72 -9.38 3.48
N LEU A 159 2.66 -9.96 4.21
CA LEU A 159 3.12 -9.40 5.49
C LEU A 159 3.81 -8.04 5.32
N ARG A 160 4.70 -7.90 4.32
CA ARG A 160 5.30 -6.60 3.97
C ARG A 160 4.22 -5.56 3.65
N TYR A 161 3.15 -5.91 2.93
CA TYR A 161 2.02 -5.02 2.68
C TYR A 161 1.43 -4.53 3.99
N ASP A 162 1.06 -5.47 4.86
CA ASP A 162 0.36 -5.18 6.10
C ASP A 162 1.23 -4.28 7.00
N VAL A 163 2.55 -4.54 7.09
CA VAL A 163 3.52 -3.72 7.84
C VAL A 163 3.65 -2.32 7.24
N LEU A 164 3.82 -2.20 5.92
CA LEU A 164 3.92 -0.88 5.27
C LEU A 164 2.63 -0.07 5.41
N LYS A 165 1.47 -0.73 5.29
CA LYS A 165 0.16 -0.08 5.46
C LYS A 165 -0.06 0.37 6.90
N ALA A 166 0.39 -0.43 7.88
CA ALA A 166 0.33 -0.05 9.29
C ALA A 166 1.25 1.15 9.58
N ARG A 167 2.48 1.16 9.06
CA ARG A 167 3.40 2.31 9.17
C ARG A 167 2.83 3.56 8.50
N GLU A 168 2.27 3.43 7.29
CA GLU A 168 1.59 4.52 6.59
C GLU A 168 0.43 5.07 7.43
N LYS A 169 -0.37 4.19 8.04
CA LYS A 169 -1.48 4.59 8.92
C LYS A 169 -0.99 5.32 10.18
N ALA A 170 0.12 4.87 10.78
CA ALA A 170 0.71 5.50 11.96
C ALA A 170 1.32 6.87 11.62
N ASN A 171 1.96 7.00 10.45
CA ASN A 171 2.57 8.24 9.99
C ASN A 171 1.55 9.25 9.44
N LYS A 172 0.33 8.81 9.12
CA LYS A 172 -0.71 9.69 8.59
C LYS A 172 -1.08 10.73 9.66
N PRO A 173 -1.01 12.04 9.34
CA PRO A 173 -1.37 13.08 10.30
C PRO A 173 -2.86 13.00 10.67
N LEU A 174 -3.21 13.63 11.80
CA LEU A 174 -4.59 13.77 12.22
C LEU A 174 -5.39 14.51 11.12
N ASN A 175 -6.62 14.08 10.88
CA ASN A 175 -7.50 14.72 9.88
C ASN A 175 -8.24 15.95 10.44
N TYR A 176 -7.77 16.52 11.54
CA TYR A 176 -8.39 17.66 12.21
C TYR A 176 -7.33 18.56 12.85
N ASP A 177 -7.68 19.83 13.00
CA ASP A 177 -6.94 20.83 13.76
C ASP A 177 -7.60 21.00 15.14
N LEU A 178 -6.81 21.32 16.16
CA LEU A 178 -7.33 21.76 17.46
C LEU A 178 -7.43 23.29 17.43
N LYS A 179 -8.64 23.83 17.56
CA LYS A 179 -8.89 25.27 17.59
C LYS A 179 -9.77 25.61 18.78
N LYS A 180 -9.61 26.83 19.29
CA LYS A 180 -10.45 27.35 20.38
C LYS A 180 -11.79 27.81 19.82
N ASN A 181 -12.87 27.38 20.47
CA ASN A 181 -14.20 27.90 20.21
C ASN A 181 -14.37 29.29 20.86
N PRO A 182 -15.43 30.03 20.49
CA PRO A 182 -15.83 31.27 21.19
C PRO A 182 -16.02 31.11 22.71
N ASN A 183 -16.29 29.88 23.17
CA ASN A 183 -16.43 29.54 24.58
C ASN A 183 -15.08 29.26 25.28
N GLY A 184 -13.95 29.33 24.57
CA GLY A 184 -12.61 29.07 25.08
C GLY A 184 -12.17 27.59 25.14
N GLU A 185 -13.04 26.65 24.74
CA GLU A 185 -12.74 25.21 24.74
C GLU A 185 -11.97 24.77 23.49
N ASP A 186 -11.05 23.81 23.64
CA ASP A 186 -10.29 23.21 22.54
C ASP A 186 -11.15 22.17 21.79
N VAL A 187 -11.58 22.53 20.58
CA VAL A 187 -12.46 21.71 19.75
C VAL A 187 -11.75 21.22 18.48
N LYS A 188 -12.08 20.00 18.08
CA LYS A 188 -11.57 19.38 16.85
C LYS A 188 -12.27 19.96 15.63
N VAL A 189 -11.52 20.59 14.75
CA VAL A 189 -12.00 21.17 13.49
C VAL A 189 -11.52 20.33 12.32
N PHE A 190 -12.44 19.74 11.58
CA PHE A 190 -12.11 18.84 10.46
C PHE A 190 -11.99 19.58 9.12
N TYR A 191 -12.65 20.73 8.99
CA TYR A 191 -12.64 21.52 7.77
C TYR A 191 -12.95 22.99 8.09
N SER A 192 -12.27 23.89 7.39
CA SER A 192 -12.57 25.32 7.36
C SER A 192 -12.92 25.71 5.94
N GLY A 193 -14.03 26.41 5.77
CA GLY A 193 -14.46 26.90 4.46
C GLY A 193 -15.50 27.99 4.60
N THR A 194 -16.33 28.14 3.57
CA THR A 194 -17.41 29.12 3.51
C THR A 194 -18.75 28.40 3.44
N TYR A 195 -19.75 28.94 4.14
CA TYR A 195 -21.14 28.49 4.08
C TYR A 195 -22.05 29.71 4.01
N LYS A 196 -22.89 29.82 2.98
CA LYS A 196 -23.76 30.97 2.72
C LYS A 196 -23.02 32.32 2.71
N GLY A 197 -21.76 32.32 2.25
CA GLY A 197 -20.89 33.51 2.24
C GLY A 197 -20.19 33.82 3.56
N GLU A 198 -20.48 33.10 4.65
CA GLU A 198 -19.80 33.27 5.93
C GLU A 198 -18.68 32.23 6.12
N PRO A 199 -17.53 32.60 6.74
CA PRO A 199 -16.51 31.63 7.08
C PRO A 199 -17.00 30.71 8.20
N ILE A 200 -16.93 29.39 7.98
CA ILE A 200 -17.36 28.35 8.92
C ILE A 200 -16.22 27.38 9.22
N GLN A 201 -16.17 26.94 10.48
CA GLN A 201 -15.35 25.81 10.92
C GLN A 201 -16.24 24.65 11.33
N LEU A 202 -15.96 23.46 10.79
CA LEU A 202 -16.74 22.26 11.02
C LEU A 202 -16.13 21.38 12.11
N THR A 203 -16.93 21.08 13.14
CA THR A 203 -16.55 20.15 14.21
C THR A 203 -16.69 18.68 13.80
N VAL A 204 -17.41 18.40 12.71
CA VAL A 204 -17.64 17.03 12.22
C VAL A 204 -16.84 16.71 10.96
N GLY A 205 -16.44 15.44 10.85
CA GLY A 205 -15.82 14.93 9.63
C GLY A 205 -16.82 14.71 8.48
N ARG A 206 -16.26 14.57 7.27
CA ARG A 206 -17.01 14.45 6.00
C ARG A 206 -18.11 13.41 6.02
N ARG A 207 -17.82 12.22 6.57
CA ARG A 207 -18.78 11.11 6.64
C ARG A 207 -20.00 11.45 7.49
N LYS A 208 -19.82 12.16 8.60
CA LYS A 208 -20.92 12.56 9.48
C LYS A 208 -21.73 13.68 8.83
N LEU A 209 -21.07 14.63 8.17
CA LEU A 209 -21.74 15.68 7.39
C LEU A 209 -22.62 15.07 6.28
N ALA A 210 -22.08 14.13 5.48
CA ALA A 210 -22.86 13.41 4.47
C ALA A 210 -24.04 12.63 5.08
N SER A 211 -23.85 12.05 6.27
CA SER A 211 -24.93 11.36 6.99
C SER A 211 -26.05 12.29 7.44
N LEU A 212 -25.76 13.56 7.75
CA LEU A 212 -26.75 14.58 8.09
C LEU A 212 -27.48 15.09 6.85
N LEU A 213 -26.78 15.18 5.72
CA LEU A 213 -27.34 15.58 4.43
C LEU A 213 -28.31 14.53 3.86
N PHE A 214 -27.99 13.24 4.02
CA PHE A 214 -28.79 12.14 3.46
C PHE A 214 -30.31 12.21 3.69
N PRO A 215 -30.84 12.38 4.93
CA PRO A 215 -32.29 12.45 5.15
C PRO A 215 -32.93 13.62 4.41
N VAL A 216 -32.24 14.76 4.29
CA VAL A 216 -32.76 15.93 3.57
C VAL A 216 -32.84 15.64 2.08
N VAL A 217 -31.74 15.15 1.48
CA VAL A 217 -31.70 14.75 0.06
C VAL A 217 -32.79 13.71 -0.24
N ARG A 218 -32.95 12.72 0.64
CA ARG A 218 -33.98 11.68 0.51
C ARG A 218 -35.41 12.25 0.51
N ASN A 219 -35.67 13.27 1.31
CA ASN A 219 -37.01 13.88 1.38
C ASN A 219 -37.32 14.76 0.17
N HIS A 220 -36.29 15.35 -0.46
CA HIS A 220 -36.44 16.17 -1.66
C HIS A 220 -36.41 15.37 -2.96
N THR A 221 -35.99 14.10 -2.93
CA THR A 221 -35.98 13.22 -4.09
C THR A 221 -37.28 12.42 -4.18
N THR A 222 -37.83 12.31 -5.39
CA THR A 222 -39.00 11.47 -5.67
C THR A 222 -38.64 9.98 -5.72
N GLU A 223 -37.41 9.67 -6.14
CA GLU A 223 -36.89 8.30 -6.15
C GLU A 223 -36.59 7.79 -4.74
N HIS A 224 -36.79 6.49 -4.51
CA HIS A 224 -36.34 5.85 -3.30
C HIS A 224 -34.80 5.80 -3.24
N LEU A 225 -34.19 6.76 -2.54
CA LEU A 225 -32.74 6.83 -2.33
C LEU A 225 -32.30 5.99 -1.12
N SER A 226 -31.47 4.98 -1.37
CA SER A 226 -30.78 4.21 -0.32
C SER A 226 -29.48 4.90 0.11
N PHE A 227 -29.13 4.82 1.39
CA PHE A 227 -27.87 5.36 1.91
C PHE A 227 -26.64 4.78 1.21
N ALA A 228 -26.72 3.53 0.74
CA ALA A 228 -25.65 2.92 -0.04
C ALA A 228 -25.47 3.58 -1.42
N LYS A 229 -26.58 3.86 -2.13
CA LYS A 229 -26.55 4.56 -3.43
C LYS A 229 -25.99 5.97 -3.27
N PHE A 230 -26.49 6.71 -2.28
CA PHE A 230 -25.98 8.03 -1.90
C PHE A 230 -24.48 7.98 -1.55
N GLY A 231 -24.05 7.02 -0.75
CA GLY A 231 -22.63 6.86 -0.40
C GLY A 231 -21.71 6.62 -1.61
N VAL A 232 -22.21 5.97 -2.67
CA VAL A 232 -21.47 5.77 -3.92
C VAL A 232 -21.37 7.08 -4.70
N GLU A 233 -22.46 7.82 -4.83
CA GLU A 233 -22.50 9.12 -5.53
C GLU A 233 -21.57 10.14 -4.86
N HIS A 234 -21.57 10.23 -3.52
CA HIS A 234 -20.70 11.13 -2.75
C HIS A 234 -19.38 10.50 -2.31
N ALA A 235 -18.94 9.41 -2.95
CA ALA A 235 -17.69 8.74 -2.60
C ALA A 235 -16.46 9.61 -2.87
N LYS A 236 -16.46 10.33 -4.01
CA LYS A 236 -15.38 11.22 -4.47
C LYS A 236 -15.60 12.69 -4.07
N ALA A 237 -16.76 13.05 -3.53
CA ALA A 237 -17.11 14.42 -3.15
C ALA A 237 -16.22 14.96 -2.01
N SER A 238 -15.74 16.18 -2.17
CA SER A 238 -14.95 16.90 -1.17
C SER A 238 -15.85 17.53 -0.09
N PHE A 239 -15.27 18.05 0.99
CA PHE A 239 -16.04 18.80 2.00
C PHE A 239 -16.79 20.00 1.39
N GLY A 240 -16.15 20.72 0.48
CA GLY A 240 -16.75 21.87 -0.18
C GLY A 240 -17.93 21.48 -1.07
N ASP A 241 -17.85 20.35 -1.77
CA ASP A 241 -18.94 19.89 -2.63
C ASP A 241 -20.19 19.53 -1.80
N ILE A 242 -19.98 18.87 -0.66
CA ILE A 242 -21.09 18.52 0.23
C ILE A 242 -21.67 19.77 0.90
N LEU A 243 -20.83 20.76 1.25
CA LEU A 243 -21.32 22.04 1.79
C LEU A 243 -22.17 22.82 0.79
N LYS A 244 -21.76 22.88 -0.48
CA LYS A 244 -22.57 23.48 -1.55
C LYS A 244 -23.93 22.80 -1.69
N GLU A 245 -23.97 21.48 -1.53
CA GLU A 245 -25.22 20.74 -1.54
C GLU A 245 -26.07 21.05 -0.31
N CYS A 246 -25.46 21.15 0.88
CA CYS A 246 -26.14 21.63 2.08
C CYS A 246 -26.75 23.03 1.90
N GLU A 247 -26.03 23.94 1.22
CA GLU A 247 -26.52 25.28 0.88
C GLU A 247 -27.75 25.21 -0.02
N GLY A 248 -27.73 24.32 -1.03
CA GLY A 248 -28.84 24.15 -1.97
C GLY A 248 -30.14 23.66 -1.33
N TYR A 249 -30.05 22.94 -0.21
CA TYR A 249 -31.21 22.48 0.57
C TYR A 249 -31.47 23.32 1.83
N ASP A 250 -30.76 24.44 2.01
CA ASP A 250 -30.88 25.34 3.16
C ASP A 250 -30.77 24.63 4.53
N MET A 251 -29.85 23.67 4.66
CA MET A 251 -29.69 22.94 5.92
C MET A 251 -29.10 23.79 7.05
N ASP A 252 -29.64 23.68 8.25
CA ASP A 252 -29.08 24.32 9.44
C ASP A 252 -27.88 23.54 9.99
N LEU A 253 -26.70 24.17 9.95
CA LEU A 253 -25.43 23.58 10.40
C LEU A 253 -24.96 24.09 11.77
N SER A 254 -25.75 24.94 12.44
CA SER A 254 -25.38 25.61 13.70
C SER A 254 -24.97 24.66 14.83
N ASN A 255 -25.54 23.45 14.87
CA ASN A 255 -25.19 22.44 15.88
C ASN A 255 -23.80 21.80 15.66
N VAL A 256 -23.21 22.03 14.49
CA VAL A 256 -22.08 21.26 13.95
C VAL A 256 -20.94 22.17 13.49
N SER A 257 -21.20 23.46 13.39
CA SER A 257 -20.25 24.50 13.02
C SER A 257 -20.15 25.59 14.08
N PHE A 258 -19.04 26.30 14.07
CA PHE A 258 -18.91 27.56 14.78
C PHE A 258 -18.19 28.58 13.89
N LYS A 259 -18.38 29.86 14.21
CA LYS A 259 -17.73 30.96 13.52
C LYS A 259 -16.31 31.13 14.05
N PRO A 260 -15.29 31.24 13.18
CA PRO A 260 -13.94 31.55 13.63
C PRO A 260 -13.91 32.94 14.29
N GLU A 261 -13.18 33.06 15.40
CA GLU A 261 -12.84 34.39 15.94
C GLU A 261 -11.98 35.13 14.91
N VAL A 262 -12.49 36.26 14.43
CA VAL A 262 -11.70 37.16 13.58
C VAL A 262 -10.73 37.88 14.51
N SER A 263 -9.47 37.44 14.51
CA SER A 263 -8.39 38.20 15.15
C SER A 263 -8.32 39.57 14.46
N GLN A 264 -8.77 40.61 15.16
CA GLN A 264 -8.61 42.01 14.76
C GLN A 264 -7.13 42.40 14.73
#